data_AF-A0AAN9G688-F1
#
_entry.id   AF-A0AAN9G688-F1
#
_cell.length_a   1.000
_cell.length_b   1.000
_cell.length_c   1.000
_cell.angle_alpha   90.00
_cell.angle_beta   90.00
_cell.angle_gamma   90.00
#
_symmetry.space_group_name_H-M   'P 1'
#
loop_
_entity.id
_entity.type
_entity.pdbx_description
1 polymer ?
#
loop_
_entity_poly.entity_id
_entity_poly.type
_entity_poly.pdbx_seq_one_letter_code
_entity_poly.pdbx_strand_id
1 'polypeptide(L)'
;MRGLLLLALVALVIATAEASQCRYTSYRSCGYWGWRRCSYASYRYCVHGGWSDWTEQSRTVCNKQCGTGSLTITKTRTCTNPRPYNGGNGCSGQTSMPFTVSCNTQPCPIDGGWTDWEDWESTTKCTVLCGSGKKDQTRDRSCTNPAPRFGGRACVGDDRQNQTVACNTDDCGDRCPVGADTYIEAGDQHYYYRCQQGQNNSVSTKALLMKCPKKTVWSQDTKNCIHKPDDSTPAPAPEPSCTEGTSRADPTDDCTYYFQCVGGSEARRPCAAGTKFDNSLGLCNIASLVNCATG
;
A
#
# COMPACT_ATOMS: atom_id res chain seq x y z
N MET A 1 -43.93 -26.68 45.25
CA MET A 1 -44.31 -28.05 44.81
C MET A 1 -43.14 -28.98 45.10
N ARG A 2 -43.48 -30.23 45.46
CA ARG A 2 -42.66 -31.22 46.18
C ARG A 2 -41.56 -31.87 45.33
N GLY A 3 -40.51 -32.36 46.03
CA GLY A 3 -39.64 -33.49 45.64
C GLY A 3 -38.48 -33.10 44.73
N LEU A 4 -37.24 -33.56 44.89
CA LEU A 4 -36.77 -34.87 45.37
C LEU A 4 -35.35 -34.76 45.96
N LEU A 5 -35.06 -35.57 46.97
CA LEU A 5 -33.72 -35.84 47.51
C LEU A 5 -32.77 -36.38 46.42
N LEU A 6 -31.55 -35.84 46.36
CA LEU A 6 -30.37 -36.56 45.90
C LEU A 6 -29.21 -36.24 46.85
N LEU A 7 -29.13 -37.05 47.91
CA LEU A 7 -27.94 -37.17 48.76
C LEU A 7 -26.82 -37.73 47.89
N ALA A 8 -25.94 -36.86 47.39
CA ALA A 8 -24.68 -37.27 46.78
C ALA A 8 -23.80 -37.84 47.90
N LEU A 9 -23.79 -39.17 48.01
CA LEU A 9 -22.81 -39.94 48.77
C LEU A 9 -21.40 -39.55 48.28
N VAL A 10 -20.73 -38.71 49.06
CA VAL A 10 -19.27 -38.57 48.99
C VAL A 10 -18.70 -39.88 49.48
N ALA A 11 -18.50 -40.83 48.56
CA ALA A 11 -17.70 -42.01 48.80
C ALA A 11 -16.25 -41.52 48.99
N LEU A 12 -15.89 -41.30 50.25
CA LEU A 12 -14.50 -41.13 50.66
C LEU A 12 -13.82 -42.48 50.39
N VAL A 13 -13.22 -42.63 49.21
CA VAL A 13 -12.32 -43.75 48.92
C VAL A 13 -11.06 -43.51 49.74
N ILE A 14 -11.11 -43.93 51.01
CA ILE A 14 -9.88 -44.14 51.77
C ILE A 14 -9.23 -45.34 51.10
N ALA A 15 -8.23 -45.08 50.26
CA ALA A 15 -7.35 -46.12 49.74
C ALA A 15 -6.59 -46.71 50.94
N THR A 16 -7.17 -47.72 51.59
CA THR A 16 -6.43 -48.57 52.51
C THR A 16 -5.42 -49.32 51.66
N ALA A 17 -4.14 -48.98 51.78
CA ALA A 17 -3.07 -49.76 51.16
C ALA A 17 -3.21 -51.21 51.63
N GLU A 18 -3.68 -52.09 50.75
CA GLU A 18 -3.91 -53.49 51.07
C GLU A 18 -2.56 -54.15 51.39
N ALA A 19 -2.32 -54.43 52.68
CA ALA A 19 -1.11 -55.10 53.12
C ALA A 19 -1.05 -56.50 52.48
N SER A 20 -0.09 -56.71 51.59
CA SER A 20 0.05 -57.95 50.83
C SER A 20 0.80 -58.99 51.67
N GLN A 21 0.49 -60.28 51.48
CA GLN A 21 1.23 -61.35 52.16
C GLN A 21 2.57 -61.60 51.46
N CYS A 22 3.62 -60.85 51.83
CA CYS A 22 5.00 -61.19 51.49
C CYS A 22 5.74 -61.70 52.74
N ARG A 23 6.60 -62.70 52.57
CA ARG A 23 7.55 -63.11 53.61
C ARG A 23 8.90 -62.45 53.36
N TYR A 24 9.34 -61.60 54.28
CA TYR A 24 10.67 -60.98 54.25
C TYR A 24 11.39 -61.20 55.58
N THR A 25 12.65 -61.63 55.51
CA THR A 25 13.55 -61.83 56.67
C THR A 25 14.71 -60.87 56.58
N SER A 26 14.88 -60.01 57.60
CA SER A 26 16.02 -59.08 57.68
C SER A 26 16.98 -59.42 58.81
N TYR A 27 18.28 -59.21 58.54
CA TYR A 27 19.37 -59.41 59.50
C TYR A 27 19.53 -58.15 60.34
N ARG A 28 19.25 -58.23 61.66
CA ARG A 28 19.33 -57.05 62.53
C ARG A 28 20.73 -56.78 63.08
N SER A 29 21.56 -57.81 63.25
CA SER A 29 22.99 -57.73 63.58
C SER A 29 23.52 -59.13 63.90
N CYS A 30 24.78 -59.40 63.57
CA CYS A 30 25.51 -60.59 64.04
C CYS A 30 26.58 -60.12 65.04
N GLY A 31 26.70 -60.78 66.20
CA GLY A 31 27.68 -60.41 67.22
C GLY A 31 29.13 -60.54 66.72
N TYR A 32 30.03 -59.68 67.21
CA TYR A 32 31.41 -59.49 66.72
C TYR A 32 32.33 -60.73 66.78
N TRP A 33 31.89 -61.86 67.35
CA TRP A 33 32.71 -63.07 67.51
C TRP A 33 31.97 -64.39 67.23
N GLY A 34 31.02 -64.41 66.30
CA GLY A 34 30.47 -65.67 65.82
C GLY A 34 29.25 -65.54 64.92
N TRP A 35 29.38 -66.00 63.67
CA TRP A 35 28.33 -66.06 62.65
C TRP A 35 27.10 -66.93 63.02
N ARG A 36 27.06 -67.54 64.21
CA ARG A 36 26.06 -68.56 64.59
C ARG A 36 24.89 -68.04 65.44
N ARG A 37 24.84 -66.77 65.83
CA ARG A 37 23.70 -66.17 66.55
C ARG A 37 23.34 -64.79 65.99
N CYS A 38 22.85 -64.75 64.76
CA CYS A 38 22.21 -63.57 64.21
C CYS A 38 20.74 -63.55 64.63
N SER A 39 20.23 -62.41 65.11
CA SER A 39 18.80 -62.23 65.39
C SER A 39 18.06 -61.87 64.09
N TYR A 40 17.03 -62.63 63.75
CA TYR A 40 16.22 -62.43 62.54
C TYR A 40 14.89 -61.77 62.90
N ALA A 41 14.50 -60.75 62.15
CA ALA A 41 13.13 -60.27 62.15
C ALA A 41 12.42 -60.80 60.90
N SER A 42 11.34 -61.56 61.10
CA SER A 42 10.48 -62.06 60.03
C SER A 42 9.19 -61.25 60.00
N TYR A 43 8.91 -60.65 58.84
CA TYR A 43 7.67 -59.92 58.61
C TYR A 43 6.78 -60.73 57.68
N ARG A 44 5.52 -60.92 58.10
CA ARG A 44 4.48 -61.66 57.36
C ARG A 44 3.66 -60.76 56.43
N TYR A 45 3.83 -59.45 56.55
CA TYR A 45 3.14 -58.42 55.79
C TYR A 45 4.15 -57.39 55.27
N CYS A 46 3.98 -57.05 53.99
CA CYS A 46 4.75 -56.05 53.26
C CYS A 46 3.83 -54.92 52.82
N VAL A 47 4.39 -53.74 52.59
CA VAL A 47 3.72 -52.66 51.86
C VAL A 47 4.49 -52.44 50.58
N HIS A 48 3.84 -52.63 49.44
CA HIS A 48 4.40 -52.28 48.14
C HIS A 48 4.39 -50.77 47.96
N GLY A 49 5.43 -50.23 47.31
CA GLY A 49 5.51 -48.81 47.03
C GLY A 49 4.46 -48.34 46.04
N GLY A 50 3.89 -47.17 46.31
CA GLY A 50 3.03 -46.43 45.38
C GLY A 50 3.63 -45.10 44.97
N TRP A 51 3.37 -44.71 43.73
CA TRP A 51 3.80 -43.43 43.18
C TRP A 51 3.05 -42.27 43.83
N SER A 52 3.76 -41.20 44.18
CA SER A 52 3.15 -39.89 44.41
C SER A 52 2.56 -39.33 43.11
N ASP A 53 1.74 -38.30 43.23
CA ASP A 53 1.37 -37.48 42.09
C ASP A 53 2.60 -36.84 41.43
N TRP A 54 2.45 -36.50 40.16
CA TRP A 54 3.48 -35.79 39.40
C TRP A 54 3.55 -34.32 39.83
N THR A 55 4.75 -33.85 40.13
CA THR A 55 5.05 -32.48 40.56
C THR A 55 6.00 -31.81 39.57
N GLU A 56 5.82 -30.52 39.28
CA GLU A 56 6.73 -29.78 38.39
C GLU A 56 8.07 -29.54 39.08
N GLN A 57 9.15 -30.01 38.47
CA GLN A 57 10.51 -29.89 38.98
C GLN A 57 11.23 -28.69 38.37
N SER A 58 11.13 -28.53 37.05
CA SER A 58 11.87 -27.50 36.33
C SER A 58 11.17 -27.08 35.06
N ARG A 59 11.34 -25.82 34.69
CA ARG A 59 10.83 -25.24 33.45
C ARG A 59 11.93 -24.47 32.73
N THR A 60 12.11 -24.77 31.45
CA THR A 60 13.04 -24.03 30.59
C THR A 60 12.44 -22.69 30.14
N VAL A 61 13.30 -21.76 29.74
CA VAL A 61 12.87 -20.54 29.03
C VAL A 61 12.38 -20.90 27.62
N CYS A 62 11.46 -20.10 27.09
CA CYS A 62 10.97 -20.29 25.73
C CYS A 62 12.13 -20.11 24.74
N ASN A 63 12.30 -21.05 23.81
CA ASN A 63 13.40 -21.03 22.85
C ASN A 63 13.27 -19.97 21.74
N LYS A 64 12.06 -19.43 21.52
CA LYS A 64 11.80 -18.33 20.59
C LYS A 64 11.15 -17.17 21.33
N GLN A 65 11.41 -15.95 20.88
CA GLN A 65 10.74 -14.75 21.38
C GLN A 65 9.39 -14.49 20.70
N CYS A 66 9.12 -15.12 19.55
CA CYS A 66 7.90 -15.02 18.75
C CYS A 66 7.81 -16.22 17.78
N GLY A 67 6.70 -16.36 17.05
CA GLY A 67 6.56 -17.36 15.99
C GLY A 67 6.43 -18.80 16.51
N THR A 68 5.75 -18.96 17.65
CA THR A 68 5.50 -20.23 18.33
C THR A 68 6.81 -20.96 18.65
N GLY A 69 7.36 -20.61 19.80
CA GLY A 69 8.45 -21.35 20.45
C GLY A 69 7.94 -22.54 21.24
N SER A 70 8.89 -23.26 21.82
CA SER A 70 8.65 -24.37 22.73
C SER A 70 9.45 -24.20 24.01
N LEU A 71 8.85 -24.62 25.12
CA LEU A 71 9.52 -24.80 26.39
C LEU A 71 9.24 -26.21 26.90
N THR A 72 10.19 -26.76 27.62
CA THR A 72 10.10 -28.05 28.30
C THR A 72 9.83 -27.85 29.78
N ILE A 73 8.81 -28.55 30.28
CA ILE A 73 8.46 -28.69 31.70
C ILE A 73 8.80 -30.12 32.11
N THR A 74 9.66 -30.31 33.11
CA THR A 74 9.98 -31.63 33.65
C THR A 74 9.15 -31.85 34.90
N LYS A 75 8.37 -32.93 34.93
CA LYS A 75 7.66 -33.36 36.14
C LYS A 75 8.36 -34.56 36.76
N THR A 76 8.33 -34.65 38.08
CA THR A 76 8.85 -35.78 38.85
C THR A 76 7.82 -36.37 39.81
N ARG A 77 8.00 -37.64 40.14
CA ARG A 77 7.23 -38.35 41.17
C ARG A 77 8.14 -39.22 42.02
N THR A 78 7.73 -39.48 43.25
CA THR A 78 8.50 -40.28 44.22
C THR A 78 7.69 -41.49 44.68
N CYS A 79 8.38 -42.59 44.98
CA CYS A 79 7.76 -43.82 45.46
C CYS A 79 7.43 -43.71 46.96
N THR A 80 6.48 -42.86 47.30
CA THR A 80 6.20 -42.47 48.68
C THR A 80 4.73 -42.52 49.08
N ASN A 81 3.83 -42.88 48.16
CA ASN A 81 2.40 -42.91 48.42
C ASN A 81 1.79 -44.30 48.09
N PRO A 82 2.00 -45.33 48.93
CA PRO A 82 2.81 -45.34 50.16
C PRO A 82 4.30 -45.66 49.92
N ARG A 83 5.17 -45.47 50.92
CA ARG A 83 6.57 -45.93 50.86
C ARG A 83 6.65 -47.46 51.01
N PRO A 84 7.51 -48.16 50.25
CA PRO A 84 7.74 -49.59 50.45
C PRO A 84 8.23 -49.90 51.88
N TYR A 85 7.70 -50.96 52.49
CA TYR A 85 8.09 -51.38 53.84
C TYR A 85 8.15 -52.91 53.96
N ASN A 86 8.99 -53.42 54.87
CA ASN A 86 9.17 -54.85 55.15
C ASN A 86 9.42 -55.71 53.89
N GLY A 87 10.35 -55.29 53.02
CA GLY A 87 10.69 -56.04 51.81
C GLY A 87 9.63 -55.97 50.69
N GLY A 88 8.66 -55.06 50.77
CA GLY A 88 7.75 -54.79 49.67
C GLY A 88 8.46 -54.21 48.44
N ASN A 89 7.99 -54.58 47.25
CA ASN A 89 8.50 -54.09 45.97
C ASN A 89 8.50 -52.55 45.89
N GLY A 90 9.58 -52.02 45.30
CA GLY A 90 9.63 -50.61 44.88
C GLY A 90 8.75 -50.33 43.67
N CYS A 91 8.54 -49.04 43.39
CA CYS A 91 7.77 -48.62 42.23
C CYS A 91 8.57 -48.83 40.93
N SER A 92 7.93 -49.38 39.91
CA SER A 92 8.51 -49.54 38.56
C SER A 92 8.06 -48.40 37.63
N GLY A 93 8.95 -48.02 36.70
CA GLY A 93 8.71 -46.97 35.71
C GLY A 93 9.51 -45.68 35.94
N GLN A 94 9.24 -44.68 35.11
CA GLN A 94 9.98 -43.41 35.12
C GLN A 94 9.66 -42.56 36.36
N THR A 95 10.69 -41.94 36.93
CA THR A 95 10.61 -40.96 38.03
C THR A 95 10.56 -39.52 37.55
N SER A 96 10.95 -39.27 36.31
CA SER A 96 11.01 -37.95 35.66
C SER A 96 10.47 -38.04 34.23
N MET A 97 9.63 -37.07 33.85
CA MET A 97 9.00 -37.03 32.54
C MET A 97 8.96 -35.58 31.99
N PRO A 98 9.56 -35.32 30.82
CA PRO A 98 9.50 -34.01 30.16
C PRO A 98 8.22 -33.84 29.33
N PHE A 99 7.67 -32.63 29.34
CA PHE A 99 6.52 -32.18 28.55
C PHE A 99 6.93 -30.96 27.73
N THR A 100 6.65 -30.98 26.42
CA THR A 100 6.88 -29.83 25.55
C THR A 100 5.58 -29.04 25.41
N VAL A 101 5.65 -27.73 25.69
CA VAL A 101 4.51 -26.81 25.62
C VAL A 101 4.87 -25.64 24.72
N SER A 102 3.92 -25.19 23.90
CA SER A 102 4.09 -24.01 23.05
C SER A 102 4.12 -22.73 23.89
N CYS A 103 4.97 -21.80 23.50
CA CYS A 103 5.13 -20.49 24.14
C CYS A 103 5.43 -19.42 23.09
N ASN A 104 5.26 -18.15 23.44
CA ASN A 104 5.51 -17.01 22.54
C ASN A 104 4.88 -17.17 21.16
N THR A 105 3.56 -17.40 21.14
CA THR A 105 2.76 -17.69 19.94
C THR A 105 2.42 -16.45 19.12
N GLN A 106 2.76 -15.26 19.61
CA GLN A 106 2.63 -14.02 18.86
C GLN A 106 3.45 -14.09 17.55
N PRO A 107 2.95 -13.50 16.45
CA PRO A 107 3.72 -13.37 15.22
C PRO A 107 5.03 -12.62 15.46
N CYS A 108 6.07 -12.96 14.70
CA CYS A 108 7.30 -12.18 14.70
C CYS A 108 7.13 -10.90 13.88
N PRO A 109 7.84 -9.82 14.23
CA PRO A 109 7.99 -8.65 13.37
C PRO A 109 8.45 -9.06 11.97
N ILE A 110 7.80 -8.51 10.94
CA ILE A 110 8.20 -8.66 9.55
C ILE A 110 8.64 -7.28 9.09
N ASP A 111 9.94 -7.10 8.88
CA ASP A 111 10.49 -5.86 8.37
C ASP A 111 10.12 -5.68 6.89
N GLY A 112 9.91 -4.42 6.50
CA GLY A 112 9.60 -4.06 5.12
C GLY A 112 10.77 -4.30 4.18
N GLY A 113 10.44 -4.76 2.98
CA GLY A 113 11.38 -4.84 1.86
C GLY A 113 10.88 -4.03 0.67
N TRP A 114 11.83 -3.42 -0.03
CA TRP A 114 11.56 -2.72 -1.28
C TRP A 114 11.17 -3.72 -2.36
N THR A 115 10.18 -3.36 -3.18
CA THR A 115 10.02 -3.95 -4.51
C THR A 115 11.23 -3.62 -5.36
N ASP A 116 11.38 -4.34 -6.47
CA ASP A 116 12.22 -3.85 -7.55
C ASP A 116 11.74 -2.48 -8.00
N TRP A 117 12.67 -1.70 -8.55
CA TRP A 117 12.32 -0.43 -9.17
C TRP A 117 11.44 -0.67 -10.39
N GLU A 118 10.43 0.16 -10.56
CA GLU A 118 9.72 0.25 -11.83
C GLU A 118 10.66 0.72 -12.95
N ASP A 119 10.22 0.48 -14.19
CA ASP A 119 10.93 0.97 -15.36
C ASP A 119 10.96 2.50 -15.39
N TRP A 120 11.99 3.07 -16.02
CA TRP A 120 12.11 4.51 -16.16
C TRP A 120 11.03 5.10 -17.07
N GLU A 121 10.15 5.93 -16.51
CA GLU A 121 9.15 6.69 -17.25
C GLU A 121 9.73 8.05 -17.67
N SER A 122 9.45 8.50 -18.89
CA SER A 122 9.91 9.82 -19.35
C SER A 122 8.92 10.90 -18.91
N THR A 123 9.34 11.83 -18.07
CA THR A 123 8.51 12.94 -17.58
C THR A 123 8.46 14.11 -18.56
N THR A 124 9.49 14.25 -19.38
CA THR A 124 9.55 15.26 -20.44
C THR A 124 9.75 14.61 -21.80
N LYS A 125 9.30 15.30 -22.86
CA LYS A 125 9.76 15.01 -24.22
C LYS A 125 11.26 15.34 -24.33
N CYS A 126 11.92 14.75 -25.32
CA CYS A 126 13.31 15.09 -25.61
C CYS A 126 13.40 16.57 -26.00
N THR A 127 14.38 17.29 -25.46
CA THR A 127 14.56 18.73 -25.73
C THR A 127 14.80 19.05 -27.20
N VAL A 128 15.29 18.08 -27.97
CA VAL A 128 15.60 18.23 -29.39
C VAL A 128 15.24 16.97 -30.18
N LEU A 129 15.09 17.09 -31.50
CA LEU A 129 14.69 15.96 -32.34
C LEU A 129 15.88 15.11 -32.84
N CYS A 130 17.10 15.62 -32.76
CA CYS A 130 18.38 14.99 -33.12
C CYS A 130 19.57 15.77 -32.52
N GLY A 131 20.78 15.27 -32.59
CA GLY A 131 21.97 16.01 -32.14
C GLY A 131 22.15 16.07 -30.63
N SER A 132 21.77 14.99 -29.93
CA SER A 132 22.02 14.77 -28.49
C SER A 132 21.24 15.70 -27.56
N GLY A 133 19.92 15.51 -27.52
CA GLY A 133 19.03 16.13 -26.54
C GLY A 133 19.11 15.55 -25.15
N LYS A 134 18.29 16.11 -24.26
CA LYS A 134 18.07 15.59 -22.91
C LYS A 134 16.59 15.35 -22.66
N LYS A 135 16.28 14.35 -21.85
CA LYS A 135 14.95 14.13 -21.29
C LYS A 135 15.07 13.76 -19.82
N ASP A 136 14.08 14.15 -19.05
CA ASP A 136 13.97 13.76 -17.65
C ASP A 136 13.16 12.48 -17.53
N GLN A 137 13.56 11.64 -16.60
CA GLN A 137 12.90 10.38 -16.28
C GLN A 137 12.70 10.25 -14.77
N THR A 138 11.61 9.59 -14.39
CA THR A 138 11.32 9.18 -13.02
C THR A 138 11.11 7.68 -12.97
N ARG A 139 11.35 7.09 -11.80
CA ARG A 139 10.88 5.74 -11.48
C ARG A 139 10.58 5.66 -10.00
N ASP A 140 9.71 4.72 -9.66
CA ASP A 140 9.21 4.55 -8.31
C ASP A 140 9.42 3.09 -7.85
N ARG A 141 9.37 2.89 -6.54
CA ARG A 141 9.35 1.57 -5.90
C ARG A 141 8.49 1.64 -4.64
N SER A 142 8.01 0.50 -4.17
CA SER A 142 7.14 0.43 -2.99
C SER A 142 7.73 -0.46 -1.89
N CYS A 143 7.46 -0.12 -0.62
CA CYS A 143 7.88 -0.92 0.53
C CYS A 143 6.88 -2.05 0.80
N THR A 144 6.72 -2.96 -0.15
CA THR A 144 5.69 -4.01 -0.12
C THR A 144 6.21 -5.42 -0.37
N ASN A 145 7.52 -5.61 -0.50
CA ASN A 145 8.15 -6.91 -0.77
C ASN A 145 9.18 -7.32 0.32
N PRO A 146 8.74 -7.71 1.53
CA PRO A 146 7.35 -7.76 2.00
C PRO A 146 6.91 -6.41 2.60
N ALA A 147 5.60 -6.22 2.81
CA ALA A 147 5.10 -5.08 3.57
C ALA A 147 5.44 -5.24 5.07
N PRO A 148 5.84 -4.17 5.79
CA PRO A 148 6.07 -4.22 7.22
C PRO A 148 4.83 -4.72 7.98
N ARG A 149 4.99 -5.68 8.90
CA ARG A 149 3.91 -6.20 9.74
C ARG A 149 4.39 -6.50 11.16
N PHE A 150 3.44 -6.56 12.09
CA PHE A 150 3.66 -6.98 13.48
C PHE A 150 4.77 -6.19 14.20
N GLY A 151 4.87 -4.88 13.92
CA GLY A 151 5.90 -4.01 14.50
C GLY A 151 7.26 -4.07 13.81
N GLY A 152 7.34 -4.69 12.62
CA GLY A 152 8.55 -4.65 11.79
C GLY A 152 8.84 -3.25 11.25
N ARG A 153 10.10 -3.02 10.90
CA ARG A 153 10.63 -1.73 10.46
C ARG A 153 10.13 -1.37 9.07
N ALA A 154 9.94 -0.07 8.82
CA ALA A 154 9.73 0.44 7.47
C ALA A 154 11.03 0.36 6.65
N CYS A 155 10.89 0.38 5.32
CA CYS A 155 12.04 0.45 4.43
C CYS A 155 12.79 1.77 4.60
N VAL A 156 14.12 1.72 4.46
CA VAL A 156 14.98 2.89 4.54
C VAL A 156 15.44 3.30 3.13
N GLY A 157 15.41 4.60 2.85
CA GLY A 157 15.77 5.20 1.57
C GLY A 157 14.57 5.78 0.81
N ASP A 158 14.84 6.36 -0.36
CA ASP A 158 13.81 7.02 -1.16
C ASP A 158 12.96 6.01 -1.95
N ASP A 159 11.68 6.31 -2.11
CA ASP A 159 10.71 5.57 -2.92
C ASP A 159 10.64 6.06 -4.38
N ARG A 160 11.20 7.23 -4.66
CA ARG A 160 11.27 7.83 -5.99
C ARG A 160 12.69 8.22 -6.39
N GLN A 161 13.03 8.00 -7.65
CA GLN A 161 14.30 8.42 -8.22
C GLN A 161 14.08 9.20 -9.52
N ASN A 162 14.83 10.30 -9.68
CA ASN A 162 14.83 11.11 -10.89
C ASN A 162 16.20 11.07 -11.58
N GLN A 163 16.21 11.15 -12.90
CA GLN A 163 17.43 11.32 -13.68
C GLN A 163 17.19 12.12 -14.97
N THR A 164 18.26 12.72 -15.50
CA THR A 164 18.26 13.31 -16.85
C THR A 164 19.17 12.49 -17.74
N VAL A 165 18.64 11.96 -18.85
CA VAL A 165 19.38 11.14 -19.80
C VAL A 165 19.45 11.78 -21.17
N ALA A 166 20.47 11.40 -21.95
CA ALA A 166 20.56 11.80 -23.35
C ALA A 166 19.48 11.11 -24.19
N CYS A 167 18.98 11.81 -25.20
CA CYS A 167 18.01 11.29 -26.17
C CYS A 167 18.28 11.88 -27.55
N ASN A 168 17.79 11.20 -28.60
CA ASN A 168 17.94 11.62 -29.99
C ASN A 168 19.40 11.98 -30.35
N THR A 169 20.31 11.03 -30.13
CA THR A 169 21.77 11.21 -30.31
C THR A 169 22.22 11.15 -31.76
N ASP A 170 21.32 10.81 -32.68
CA ASP A 170 21.60 10.72 -34.12
C ASP A 170 21.97 12.08 -34.70
N ASP A 171 22.78 12.07 -35.76
CA ASP A 171 23.18 13.30 -36.44
C ASP A 171 22.00 13.98 -37.14
N CYS A 172 22.01 15.31 -37.15
CA CYS A 172 20.93 16.11 -37.73
C CYS A 172 21.10 16.41 -39.22
N GLY A 173 22.21 16.00 -39.84
CA GLY A 173 22.62 16.45 -41.18
C GLY A 173 21.61 16.20 -42.29
N ASP A 174 20.85 15.11 -42.21
CA ASP A 174 19.87 14.72 -43.22
C ASP A 174 18.57 15.56 -43.18
N ARG A 175 18.40 16.41 -42.16
CA ARG A 175 17.21 17.26 -42.03
C ARG A 175 17.31 18.60 -42.74
N CYS A 176 18.49 18.94 -43.26
CA CYS A 176 18.70 20.20 -43.96
C CYS A 176 18.38 20.06 -45.46
N PRO A 177 17.50 20.91 -46.03
CA PRO A 177 17.32 20.99 -47.48
C PRO A 177 18.64 21.32 -48.19
N VAL A 178 18.90 20.63 -49.31
CA VAL A 178 20.12 20.86 -50.10
C VAL A 178 20.10 22.27 -50.69
N GLY A 179 21.16 23.04 -50.46
CA GLY A 179 21.39 24.32 -51.14
C GLY A 179 20.74 25.56 -50.51
N ALA A 180 20.26 25.50 -49.26
CA ALA A 180 19.69 26.66 -48.58
C ALA A 180 20.05 26.75 -47.09
N ASP A 181 20.37 27.97 -46.63
CA ASP A 181 20.37 28.29 -45.20
C ASP A 181 18.90 28.35 -44.74
N THR A 182 18.50 27.41 -43.88
CA THR A 182 17.11 27.27 -43.40
C THR A 182 17.06 27.03 -41.90
N TYR A 183 15.86 27.17 -41.33
CA TYR A 183 15.59 26.93 -39.93
C TYR A 183 14.47 25.91 -39.74
N ILE A 184 14.70 24.94 -38.85
CA ILE A 184 13.74 23.87 -38.53
C ILE A 184 13.52 23.79 -37.01
N GLU A 185 12.33 23.34 -36.60
CA GLU A 185 11.99 23.16 -35.18
C GLU A 185 12.85 22.08 -34.52
N ALA A 186 13.33 22.35 -33.31
CA ALA A 186 14.16 21.43 -32.55
C ALA A 186 13.43 20.85 -31.35
N GLY A 187 12.22 20.30 -31.52
CA GLY A 187 11.53 19.46 -30.54
C GLY A 187 10.86 20.20 -29.37
N ASP A 188 11.59 21.07 -28.68
CA ASP A 188 11.03 22.03 -27.72
C ASP A 188 11.04 23.45 -28.33
N GLN A 189 10.06 24.28 -27.95
CA GLN A 189 9.88 25.64 -28.44
C GLN A 189 11.05 26.58 -28.08
N HIS A 190 12.00 26.16 -27.24
CA HIS A 190 13.17 26.97 -26.86
C HIS A 190 14.40 26.74 -27.76
N TYR A 191 14.35 25.77 -28.65
CA TYR A 191 15.47 25.43 -29.53
C TYR A 191 15.03 25.39 -31.00
N TYR A 192 15.96 25.69 -31.89
CA TYR A 192 15.79 25.57 -33.34
C TYR A 192 17.10 25.15 -33.98
N TYR A 193 17.07 24.48 -35.13
CA TYR A 193 18.29 24.22 -35.89
C TYR A 193 18.49 25.28 -36.96
N ARG A 194 19.74 25.70 -37.15
CA ARG A 194 20.17 26.48 -38.31
C ARG A 194 21.03 25.59 -39.20
N CYS A 195 20.59 25.40 -40.44
CA CYS A 195 21.38 24.78 -41.48
C CYS A 195 22.40 25.80 -42.01
N GLN A 196 23.66 25.40 -42.17
CA GLN A 196 24.71 26.25 -42.75
C GLN A 196 25.26 25.63 -44.01
N GLN A 197 25.37 26.41 -45.11
CA GLN A 197 26.00 25.96 -46.34
C GLN A 197 27.45 25.41 -46.12
N GLY A 198 27.78 24.25 -46.68
CA GLY A 198 29.13 23.71 -46.67
C GLY A 198 30.02 24.55 -47.60
N GLN A 199 31.27 24.80 -47.21
CA GLN A 199 32.20 25.49 -48.11
C GLN A 199 32.36 24.70 -49.42
N ASN A 200 32.30 25.39 -50.56
CA ASN A 200 32.44 24.86 -51.93
C ASN A 200 31.26 24.03 -52.48
N ASN A 201 30.01 24.49 -52.30
CA ASN A 201 28.82 23.90 -52.95
C ASN A 201 28.68 22.37 -52.73
N SER A 202 29.35 21.88 -51.70
CA SER A 202 29.29 20.51 -51.20
C SER A 202 28.27 20.52 -50.08
N VAL A 203 27.39 19.52 -50.08
CA VAL A 203 26.18 19.43 -49.25
C VAL A 203 26.40 20.03 -47.86
N SER A 204 25.65 21.07 -47.53
CA SER A 204 25.51 21.52 -46.15
C SER A 204 24.72 20.52 -45.34
N THR A 205 25.42 19.61 -44.70
CA THR A 205 24.80 18.61 -43.83
C THR A 205 25.07 18.88 -42.35
N LYS A 206 25.27 20.15 -41.93
CA LYS A 206 25.42 20.45 -40.51
C LYS A 206 24.27 21.32 -40.00
N ALA A 207 23.30 20.68 -39.35
CA ALA A 207 22.28 21.35 -38.56
C ALA A 207 22.88 21.72 -37.20
N LEU A 208 23.08 23.01 -36.97
CA LEU A 208 23.55 23.52 -35.69
C LEU A 208 22.35 23.80 -34.79
N LEU A 209 22.34 23.18 -33.61
CA LEU A 209 21.33 23.47 -32.59
C LEU A 209 21.57 24.85 -31.98
N MET A 210 20.56 25.71 -32.06
CA MET A 210 20.54 27.06 -31.52
C MET A 210 19.48 27.16 -30.40
N LYS A 211 19.76 27.97 -29.39
CA LYS A 211 18.84 28.26 -28.28
C LYS A 211 18.27 29.66 -28.44
N CYS A 212 16.96 29.80 -28.28
CA CYS A 212 16.32 31.12 -28.23
C CYS A 212 16.76 31.92 -26.99
N PRO A 213 16.84 33.26 -27.08
CA PRO A 213 17.03 34.13 -25.91
C PRO A 213 16.04 33.84 -24.79
N LYS A 214 16.41 34.15 -23.54
CA LYS A 214 15.51 33.96 -22.38
C LYS A 214 14.17 34.67 -22.62
N LYS A 215 13.05 34.02 -22.23
CA LYS A 215 11.67 34.49 -22.42
C LYS A 215 11.17 34.58 -23.87
N THR A 216 11.91 34.02 -24.82
CA THR A 216 11.48 33.89 -26.21
C THR A 216 11.36 32.42 -26.59
N VAL A 217 10.48 32.14 -27.55
CA VAL A 217 10.24 30.83 -28.15
C VAL A 217 10.38 30.92 -29.66
N TRP A 218 10.84 29.84 -30.27
CA TRP A 218 10.93 29.69 -31.71
C TRP A 218 9.53 29.61 -32.32
N SER A 219 9.22 30.49 -33.28
CA SER A 219 8.00 30.44 -34.08
C SER A 219 8.30 29.87 -35.45
N GLN A 220 7.57 28.80 -35.82
CA GLN A 220 7.68 28.21 -37.15
C GLN A 220 7.15 29.13 -38.25
N ASP A 221 6.18 30.00 -37.95
CA ASP A 221 5.54 30.86 -38.94
C ASP A 221 6.45 32.01 -39.36
N THR A 222 7.10 32.62 -38.38
CA THR A 222 7.96 33.81 -38.59
C THR A 222 9.44 33.46 -38.75
N LYS A 223 9.82 32.20 -38.51
CA LYS A 223 11.20 31.70 -38.56
C LYS A 223 12.16 32.53 -37.69
N ASN A 224 11.69 33.00 -36.53
CA ASN A 224 12.49 33.71 -35.55
C ASN A 224 12.04 33.39 -34.10
N CYS A 225 12.83 33.83 -33.11
CA CYS A 225 12.45 33.73 -31.71
C CYS A 225 11.56 34.91 -31.32
N ILE A 226 10.31 34.64 -30.98
CA ILE A 226 9.32 35.62 -30.54
C ILE A 226 9.13 35.56 -29.03
N HIS A 227 8.70 36.66 -28.40
CA HIS A 227 8.25 36.60 -27.01
C HIS A 227 7.03 35.69 -26.89
N LYS A 228 6.95 34.87 -25.84
CA LYS A 228 5.72 34.15 -25.53
C LYS A 228 4.60 35.19 -25.37
N PRO A 229 3.42 35.00 -25.98
CA PRO A 229 2.23 35.75 -25.59
C PRO A 229 2.08 35.58 -24.09
N ASP A 230 2.10 36.68 -23.35
CA ASP A 230 1.94 36.63 -21.90
C ASP A 230 0.58 36.01 -21.60
N ASP A 231 0.57 35.00 -20.72
CA ASP A 231 -0.64 34.36 -20.15
C ASP A 231 -1.47 35.35 -19.31
N SER A 232 -1.07 36.62 -19.27
CA SER A 232 -1.79 37.74 -18.67
C SER A 232 -2.66 38.52 -19.66
N THR A 233 -2.72 38.12 -20.94
CA THR A 233 -3.75 38.63 -21.85
C THR A 233 -5.01 37.79 -21.62
N PRO A 234 -6.09 38.34 -21.05
CA PRO A 234 -7.36 37.62 -20.97
C PRO A 234 -7.71 37.14 -22.37
N ALA A 235 -8.22 35.91 -22.47
CA ALA A 235 -8.77 35.41 -23.72
C ALA A 235 -9.65 36.51 -24.34
N PRO A 236 -9.54 36.78 -25.67
CA PRO A 236 -10.46 37.68 -26.34
C PRO A 236 -11.88 37.29 -25.90
N ALA A 237 -12.64 38.25 -25.38
CA ALA A 237 -14.02 37.99 -24.98
C ALA A 237 -14.71 37.26 -26.16
N PRO A 238 -15.50 36.21 -25.90
CA PRO A 238 -16.21 35.52 -26.97
C PRO A 238 -16.95 36.55 -27.82
N GLU A 239 -16.84 36.45 -29.13
CA GLU A 239 -17.52 37.39 -30.03
C GLU A 239 -19.01 37.46 -29.65
N PRO A 240 -19.58 38.66 -29.49
CA PRO A 240 -20.95 38.79 -29.06
C PRO A 240 -21.89 38.14 -30.08
N SER A 241 -22.85 37.32 -29.61
CA SER A 241 -23.78 36.61 -30.50
C SER A 241 -24.79 37.53 -31.18
N CYS A 242 -24.87 38.79 -30.74
CA CYS A 242 -25.77 39.81 -31.24
C CYS A 242 -25.15 41.20 -31.11
N THR A 243 -25.66 42.17 -31.88
CA THR A 243 -25.23 43.57 -31.77
C THR A 243 -25.99 44.27 -30.65
N GLU A 244 -25.29 44.92 -29.72
CA GLU A 244 -25.90 45.54 -28.54
C GLU A 244 -27.03 46.50 -28.92
N GLY A 245 -28.17 46.38 -28.23
CA GLY A 245 -29.35 47.23 -28.49
C GLY A 245 -30.22 46.78 -29.66
N THR A 246 -29.82 45.78 -30.44
CA THR A 246 -30.69 45.17 -31.46
C THR A 246 -31.78 44.31 -30.83
N SER A 247 -32.93 44.26 -31.49
CA SER A 247 -34.11 43.51 -31.07
C SER A 247 -34.69 42.71 -32.23
N ARG A 248 -35.19 41.51 -31.96
CA ARG A 248 -35.89 40.67 -32.94
C ARG A 248 -37.12 39.99 -32.35
N ALA A 249 -37.99 39.52 -33.23
CA ALA A 249 -39.20 38.80 -32.86
C ALA A 249 -38.87 37.48 -32.13
N ASP A 250 -39.79 37.04 -31.26
CA ASP A 250 -39.71 35.73 -30.64
C ASP A 250 -39.82 34.63 -31.71
N PRO A 251 -38.86 33.67 -31.79
CA PRO A 251 -38.93 32.57 -32.77
C PRO A 251 -40.16 31.66 -32.65
N THR A 252 -40.88 31.73 -31.53
CA THR A 252 -42.13 30.99 -31.31
C THR A 252 -43.37 31.70 -31.86
N ASP A 253 -43.19 32.80 -32.61
CA ASP A 253 -44.23 33.70 -33.13
C ASP A 253 -45.09 34.38 -32.04
N ASP A 254 -44.63 34.33 -30.79
CA ASP A 254 -45.24 35.05 -29.68
C ASP A 254 -44.87 36.54 -29.70
N CYS A 255 -45.65 37.34 -30.43
CA CYS A 255 -45.41 38.78 -30.54
C CYS A 255 -45.64 39.57 -29.23
N THR A 256 -46.01 38.91 -28.13
CA THR A 256 -46.05 39.57 -26.81
C THR A 256 -44.65 39.67 -26.19
N TYR A 257 -43.66 38.97 -26.76
CA TYR A 257 -42.26 39.04 -26.37
C TYR A 257 -41.35 39.34 -27.56
N TYR A 258 -40.15 39.82 -27.25
CA TYR A 258 -39.07 40.04 -28.19
C TYR A 258 -37.74 39.71 -27.52
N PHE A 259 -36.71 39.44 -28.31
CA PHE A 259 -35.35 39.29 -27.79
C PHE A 259 -34.60 40.59 -28.00
N GLN A 260 -33.90 41.08 -26.97
CA GLN A 260 -33.02 42.25 -27.03
C GLN A 260 -31.60 41.85 -26.66
N CYS A 261 -30.63 42.31 -27.44
CA CYS A 261 -29.22 42.10 -27.13
C CYS A 261 -28.81 42.99 -25.94
N VAL A 262 -28.40 42.34 -24.84
CA VAL A 262 -27.89 43.01 -23.63
C VAL A 262 -26.62 42.30 -23.18
N GLY A 263 -25.49 43.00 -23.19
CA GLY A 263 -24.18 42.44 -22.84
C GLY A 263 -23.73 41.34 -23.82
N GLY A 264 -24.06 41.48 -25.11
CA GLY A 264 -23.69 40.50 -26.15
C GLY A 264 -24.47 39.18 -26.12
N SER A 265 -25.48 39.05 -25.25
CA SER A 265 -26.40 37.91 -25.15
C SER A 265 -27.85 38.37 -25.33
N GLU A 266 -28.69 37.50 -25.88
CA GLU A 266 -30.08 37.83 -26.17
C GLU A 266 -30.99 37.56 -24.97
N ALA A 267 -31.63 38.61 -24.48
CA ALA A 267 -32.58 38.54 -23.37
C ALA A 267 -34.02 38.62 -23.89
N ARG A 268 -34.86 37.63 -23.55
CA ARG A 268 -36.29 37.66 -23.83
C ARG A 268 -36.99 38.69 -22.95
N ARG A 269 -37.72 39.63 -23.55
CA ARG A 269 -38.41 40.74 -22.87
C ARG A 269 -39.87 40.83 -23.31
N PRO A 270 -40.80 41.08 -22.38
CA PRO A 270 -42.20 41.31 -22.74
C PRO A 270 -42.39 42.71 -23.33
N CYS A 271 -43.34 42.83 -24.26
CA CYS A 271 -43.91 44.10 -24.66
C CYS A 271 -44.85 44.65 -23.57
N ALA A 272 -45.04 45.96 -23.54
CA ALA A 272 -46.00 46.59 -22.63
C ALA A 272 -47.43 46.14 -22.96
N ALA A 273 -48.32 46.14 -21.96
CA ALA A 273 -49.71 45.74 -22.15
C ALA A 273 -50.39 46.56 -23.27
N GLY A 274 -51.06 45.86 -24.20
CA GLY A 274 -51.69 46.49 -25.37
C GLY A 274 -50.77 46.71 -26.58
N THR A 275 -49.49 46.34 -26.49
CA THR A 275 -48.51 46.41 -27.58
C THR A 275 -48.04 45.01 -28.00
N LYS A 276 -47.64 44.87 -29.28
CA LYS A 276 -47.03 43.66 -29.85
C LYS A 276 -45.74 44.04 -30.56
N PHE A 277 -44.76 43.14 -30.60
CA PHE A 277 -43.50 43.40 -31.27
C PHE A 277 -43.69 43.51 -32.78
N ASP A 278 -43.30 44.65 -33.36
CA ASP A 278 -43.35 44.92 -34.79
C ASP A 278 -41.96 44.68 -35.39
N ASN A 279 -41.82 43.61 -36.16
CA ASN A 279 -40.54 43.23 -36.75
C ASN A 279 -40.03 44.26 -37.78
N SER A 280 -40.92 45.09 -38.35
CA SER A 280 -40.53 46.13 -39.31
C SER A 280 -39.91 47.34 -38.61
N LEU A 281 -40.36 47.63 -37.39
CA LEU A 281 -39.88 48.76 -36.58
C LEU A 281 -38.82 48.34 -35.56
N GLY A 282 -38.67 47.03 -35.31
CA GLY A 282 -37.75 46.50 -34.30
C GLY A 282 -38.17 46.85 -32.86
N LEU A 283 -39.44 47.17 -32.62
CA LEU A 283 -39.93 47.64 -31.31
C LEU A 283 -41.39 47.26 -31.08
N CYS A 284 -41.84 47.33 -29.82
CA CYS A 284 -43.23 47.08 -29.47
C CYS A 284 -44.12 48.24 -29.96
N ASN A 285 -45.06 47.93 -30.84
CA ASN A 285 -46.02 48.87 -31.43
C ASN A 285 -47.44 48.52 -31.00
N ILE A 286 -48.40 49.43 -31.18
CA ILE A 286 -49.80 49.22 -30.80
C ILE A 286 -50.35 47.97 -31.52
N ALA A 287 -50.94 47.05 -30.77
CA ALA A 287 -51.31 45.72 -31.27
C ALA A 287 -52.23 45.74 -32.51
N SER A 288 -53.04 46.80 -32.70
CA SER A 288 -53.93 46.96 -33.87
C SER A 288 -53.20 47.29 -35.18
N LEU A 289 -51.93 47.68 -35.11
CA LEU A 289 -51.11 48.05 -36.27
C LEU A 289 -50.09 46.96 -36.64
N VAL A 290 -49.97 45.92 -35.80
CA VAL A 290 -49.00 44.84 -36.00
C VAL A 290 -49.70 43.63 -36.58
N ASN A 291 -49.27 43.21 -37.77
CA ASN A 291 -49.71 41.96 -38.40
C ASN A 291 -49.04 40.76 -37.73
N CYS A 292 -49.43 40.47 -36.49
CA CYS A 292 -49.01 39.28 -35.77
C CYS A 292 -50.04 38.18 -36.02
N ALA A 293 -49.64 37.10 -36.71
CA ALA A 293 -50.46 35.90 -36.81
C ALA A 293 -50.63 35.33 -35.39
N THR A 294 -51.81 35.48 -34.82
CA THR A 294 -52.15 34.79 -33.57
C THR A 294 -52.07 33.29 -33.83
N GLY A 295 -51.05 32.63 -33.27
CA GLY A 295 -51.13 31.22 -32.94
C GLY A 295 -52.21 30.99 -31.89
#